data_AF-A0A9P7GI39-F1
#
_entry.id   AF-A0A9P7GI39-F1
#
_cell.length_a   1.000
_cell.length_b   1.000
_cell.length_c   1.000
_cell.angle_alpha   90.00
_cell.angle_beta   90.00
_cell.angle_gamma   90.00
#
_symmetry.space_group_name_H-M   'P 1'
#
loop_
_entity.id
_entity.type
_entity.pdbx_description
1 polymer ?
#
loop_
_entity_poly.entity_id
_entity_poly.type
_entity_poly.pdbx_seq_one_letter_code
_entity_poly.pdbx_strand_id
1 'polypeptide(L)'
;RRRRFVGPEPRDIGIFNLDNRHLFTHELMDDYTSVYTSSETPFVAYATVMRRRYEADTESNIPFVSEDAFRSAWFAYVDLQDFSGDMQCPRCGPRPEAVIWDGVSAGFNQKQCLPSIRPPIISDDDAPVRPNGYIGKQQVIPDANLRRDLRRLVKRGKMHVKDRDDEGGDDGDDYQGMEQMLNKSDATIKDELERIQLIPDVHLRLSRINGGLGSLFNQYFGQPCATAPPKPYQDLFFQVSVRMYCMVKFQ
;
A
#
# COMPACT_ATOMS: atom_id res chain seq x y z
N ARG A 1 -31.94 -30.42 0.36
CA ARG A 1 -31.07 -29.77 -0.66
C ARG A 1 -31.47 -30.32 -2.04
N ARG A 2 -32.09 -29.52 -2.92
CA ARG A 2 -32.30 -29.92 -4.32
C ARG A 2 -30.91 -29.95 -4.98
N ARG A 3 -30.49 -31.09 -5.51
CA ARG A 3 -29.31 -31.18 -6.38
C ARG A 3 -29.65 -30.35 -7.63
N ARG A 4 -29.02 -29.18 -7.78
CA ARG A 4 -29.06 -28.43 -9.04
C ARG A 4 -28.07 -29.12 -9.96
N PHE A 5 -28.59 -29.75 -11.01
CA PHE A 5 -27.77 -30.30 -12.07
C PHE A 5 -27.63 -29.21 -13.12
N VAL A 6 -26.39 -28.87 -13.48
CA VAL A 6 -26.10 -28.03 -14.64
C VAL A 6 -26.83 -28.64 -15.84
N GLY A 7 -27.60 -27.81 -16.54
CA GLY A 7 -28.39 -28.25 -17.68
C GLY A 7 -27.50 -28.56 -18.90
N PRO A 8 -28.08 -28.99 -20.03
CA PRO A 8 -27.36 -29.04 -21.29
C PRO A 8 -26.75 -27.67 -21.58
N GLU A 9 -25.45 -27.62 -21.84
CA GLU A 9 -24.67 -26.39 -21.97
C GLU A 9 -24.54 -25.99 -23.44
N PRO A 10 -25.26 -24.95 -23.89
CA PRO A 10 -25.23 -24.50 -25.29
C PRO A 10 -24.06 -23.54 -25.52
N ARG A 11 -22.83 -24.08 -25.49
CA ARG A 11 -21.59 -23.29 -25.67
C ARG A 11 -21.55 -22.53 -27.00
N ASP A 12 -22.20 -23.07 -28.02
CA ASP A 12 -22.28 -22.53 -29.37
C ASP A 12 -22.99 -21.18 -29.46
N ILE A 13 -23.85 -20.85 -28.49
CA ILE A 13 -24.55 -19.56 -28.41
C ILE A 13 -24.04 -18.68 -27.25
N GLY A 14 -22.98 -19.09 -26.55
CA GLY A 14 -22.37 -18.32 -25.46
C GLY A 14 -23.23 -18.19 -24.21
N ILE A 15 -24.08 -19.19 -23.92
CA ILE A 15 -24.97 -19.21 -22.75
C ILE A 15 -24.62 -20.39 -21.85
N PHE A 16 -24.49 -20.11 -20.56
CA PHE A 16 -24.35 -21.05 -19.47
C PHE A 16 -25.69 -21.39 -18.81
N ASN A 17 -26.01 -22.67 -18.74
CA ASN A 17 -27.28 -23.16 -18.21
C ASN A 17 -27.14 -23.79 -16.82
N LEU A 18 -27.45 -23.02 -15.77
CA LEU A 18 -27.29 -23.49 -14.40
C LEU A 18 -28.31 -24.57 -13.99
N ASP A 19 -29.58 -24.41 -14.35
CA ASP A 19 -30.67 -25.30 -13.90
C ASP A 19 -31.96 -25.25 -14.76
N ASN A 20 -31.85 -24.89 -16.04
CA ASN A 20 -32.95 -24.64 -16.99
C ASN A 20 -33.91 -23.50 -16.59
N ARG A 21 -33.66 -22.81 -15.47
CA ARG A 21 -34.42 -21.64 -15.04
C ARG A 21 -33.54 -20.39 -14.99
N HIS A 22 -32.25 -20.57 -14.73
CA HIS A 22 -31.27 -19.50 -14.74
C HIS A 22 -30.28 -19.74 -15.87
N LEU A 23 -30.30 -18.83 -16.83
CA LEU A 23 -29.36 -18.76 -17.94
C LEU A 23 -28.46 -17.55 -17.74
N PHE A 24 -27.18 -17.73 -18.00
CA PHE A 24 -26.17 -16.69 -17.87
C PHE A 24 -25.39 -16.59 -19.17
N THR A 25 -24.94 -15.40 -19.56
CA THR A 25 -24.01 -15.30 -20.69
C THR A 25 -22.60 -15.69 -20.24
N HIS A 26 -21.85 -16.32 -21.13
CA HIS A 26 -20.42 -16.58 -20.91
C HIS A 26 -19.67 -15.27 -20.71
N GLU A 27 -20.02 -14.22 -21.46
CA GLU A 27 -19.47 -12.87 -21.31
C GLU A 27 -19.58 -12.33 -19.88
N LEU A 28 -20.75 -12.48 -19.24
CA LEU A 28 -20.93 -12.03 -17.85
C LEU A 28 -20.05 -12.81 -16.86
N MET A 29 -19.84 -14.09 -17.12
CA MET A 29 -19.03 -14.96 -16.28
C MET A 29 -17.53 -14.71 -16.49
N ASP A 30 -17.10 -14.54 -17.73
CA ASP A 30 -15.72 -14.25 -18.10
C ASP A 30 -15.31 -12.84 -17.66
N ASP A 31 -16.19 -11.84 -17.77
CA ASP A 31 -15.95 -10.49 -17.25
C ASP A 31 -15.72 -10.53 -15.74
N TYR A 32 -16.53 -11.29 -14.99
CA TYR A 32 -16.28 -11.45 -13.56
C TYR A 32 -14.94 -12.14 -13.28
N THR A 33 -14.60 -13.20 -14.02
CA THR A 33 -13.29 -13.88 -13.86
C THR A 33 -12.12 -12.92 -14.12
N SER A 34 -12.22 -12.07 -15.15
CA SER A 34 -11.25 -11.01 -15.46
C SER A 34 -11.14 -9.96 -14.34
N VAL A 35 -12.27 -9.44 -13.86
CA VAL A 35 -12.30 -8.42 -12.81
C VAL A 35 -11.81 -8.99 -11.46
N TYR A 36 -12.20 -10.22 -11.14
CA TYR A 36 -11.75 -10.93 -9.95
C TYR A 36 -10.23 -11.15 -9.96
N THR A 37 -9.67 -11.63 -11.07
CA THR A 37 -8.23 -11.89 -11.19
C THR A 37 -7.38 -10.61 -11.26
N SER A 38 -7.93 -9.50 -11.75
CA SER A 38 -7.19 -8.24 -11.88
C SER A 38 -7.25 -7.33 -10.65
N SER A 39 -8.31 -7.43 -9.82
CA SER A 39 -8.56 -6.41 -8.78
C SER A 39 -9.10 -6.91 -7.44
N GLU A 40 -8.94 -8.21 -7.10
CA GLU A 40 -9.47 -8.81 -5.86
C GLU A 40 -10.95 -8.45 -5.62
N THR A 41 -11.76 -8.37 -6.68
CA THR A 41 -13.14 -7.92 -6.56
C THR A 41 -14.04 -9.03 -6.00
N PRO A 42 -14.72 -8.81 -4.85
CA PRO A 42 -15.63 -9.81 -4.31
C PRO A 42 -16.95 -9.89 -5.08
N PHE A 43 -17.62 -11.05 -5.04
CA PHE A 43 -18.93 -11.30 -5.65
C PHE A 43 -19.97 -10.22 -5.33
N VAL A 44 -20.07 -9.81 -4.05
CA VAL A 44 -21.01 -8.77 -3.59
C VAL A 44 -20.82 -7.47 -4.38
N ALA A 45 -19.58 -7.04 -4.54
CA ALA A 45 -19.24 -5.77 -5.20
C ALA A 45 -19.56 -5.85 -6.69
N TYR A 46 -19.11 -6.90 -7.37
CA TYR A 46 -19.39 -7.09 -8.78
C TYR A 46 -20.89 -7.22 -9.08
N ALA A 47 -21.60 -8.09 -8.35
CA ALA A 47 -23.04 -8.29 -8.54
C ALA A 47 -23.85 -7.01 -8.27
N THR A 48 -23.40 -6.16 -7.35
CA THR A 48 -24.03 -4.86 -7.08
C THR A 48 -23.85 -3.90 -8.26
N VAL A 49 -22.65 -3.83 -8.85
CA VAL A 49 -22.39 -2.99 -10.02
C VAL A 49 -23.18 -3.50 -11.23
N MET A 50 -23.16 -4.80 -11.49
CA MET A 50 -23.90 -5.40 -12.60
C MET A 50 -25.40 -5.24 -12.47
N ARG A 51 -25.95 -5.39 -11.25
CA ARG A 51 -27.36 -5.11 -10.98
C ARG A 51 -27.73 -3.68 -11.36
N ARG A 52 -26.94 -2.69 -10.92
CA ARG A 52 -27.19 -1.28 -11.23
C ARG A 52 -27.13 -1.00 -12.74
N ARG A 53 -26.18 -1.60 -13.46
CA ARG A 53 -26.09 -1.46 -14.92
C ARG A 53 -27.29 -2.10 -15.61
N TYR A 54 -27.61 -3.35 -15.26
CA TYR A 54 -28.74 -4.09 -15.81
C TYR A 54 -30.06 -3.35 -15.60
N GLU A 55 -30.30 -2.83 -14.40
CA GLU A 55 -31.52 -2.08 -14.06
C GLU A 55 -31.56 -0.68 -14.70
N ALA A 56 -30.42 -0.10 -15.05
CA ALA A 56 -30.35 1.19 -15.72
C ALA A 56 -30.48 1.10 -17.26
N ASP A 57 -29.88 0.07 -17.86
CA ASP A 57 -29.79 -0.09 -19.31
C ASP A 57 -30.95 -0.90 -19.91
N THR A 58 -31.68 -1.67 -19.09
CA THR A 58 -32.74 -2.56 -19.57
C THR A 58 -34.10 -2.15 -19.01
N GLU A 59 -35.11 -1.94 -19.87
CA GLU A 59 -36.53 -1.86 -19.47
C GLU A 59 -37.11 -3.24 -19.07
N SER A 60 -36.26 -4.15 -18.62
CA SER A 60 -36.62 -5.52 -18.29
C SER A 60 -37.42 -5.56 -16.98
N ASN A 61 -38.57 -6.23 -17.00
CA ASN A 61 -39.37 -6.50 -15.80
C ASN A 61 -38.77 -7.61 -14.91
N ILE A 62 -37.64 -8.21 -15.33
CA ILE A 62 -36.98 -9.29 -14.61
C ILE A 62 -35.82 -8.68 -13.82
N PRO A 63 -35.77 -8.78 -12.49
CA PRO A 63 -34.65 -8.24 -11.72
C PRO A 63 -33.37 -9.01 -11.99
N PHE A 64 -32.22 -8.34 -11.83
CA PHE A 64 -30.93 -9.03 -11.85
C PHE A 64 -30.87 -10.09 -10.73
N VAL A 65 -30.10 -11.14 -10.99
CA VAL A 65 -29.97 -12.29 -10.08
C VAL A 65 -29.46 -11.90 -8.69
N SER A 66 -29.81 -12.69 -7.66
CA SER A 66 -29.23 -12.53 -6.33
C SER A 66 -27.75 -12.92 -6.32
N GLU A 67 -26.98 -12.34 -5.39
CA GLU A 67 -25.56 -12.65 -5.22
C GLU A 67 -25.32 -14.16 -5.03
N ASP A 68 -26.13 -14.82 -4.19
CA ASP A 68 -26.02 -16.26 -3.94
C ASP A 68 -26.19 -17.09 -5.22
N ALA A 69 -27.14 -16.71 -6.07
CA ALA A 69 -27.38 -17.40 -7.32
C ALA A 69 -26.29 -17.10 -8.36
N PHE A 70 -25.79 -15.86 -8.44
CA PHE A 70 -24.64 -15.50 -9.28
C PHE A 70 -23.39 -16.27 -8.86
N ARG A 71 -23.05 -16.28 -7.57
CA ARG A 71 -21.92 -17.02 -7.01
C ARG A 71 -22.02 -18.52 -7.31
N SER A 72 -23.22 -19.09 -7.13
CA SER A 72 -23.46 -20.52 -7.43
C SER A 72 -23.28 -20.81 -8.92
N ALA A 73 -23.74 -19.89 -9.79
CA ALA A 73 -23.58 -20.01 -11.23
C ALA A 73 -22.11 -19.97 -11.65
N TRP A 74 -21.35 -19.01 -11.12
CA TRP A 74 -19.94 -18.86 -11.45
C TRP A 74 -19.10 -20.06 -11.03
N PHE A 75 -19.29 -20.60 -9.82
CA PHE A 75 -18.56 -21.81 -9.41
C PHE A 75 -18.88 -23.00 -10.34
N ALA A 76 -20.14 -23.17 -10.70
CA ALA A 76 -20.53 -24.23 -11.64
C ALA A 76 -19.96 -24.00 -13.06
N TYR A 77 -19.81 -22.74 -13.47
CA TYR A 77 -19.19 -22.37 -14.75
C TYR A 77 -17.68 -22.62 -14.75
N VAL A 78 -16.97 -22.22 -13.70
CA VAL A 78 -15.52 -22.47 -13.52
C VAL A 78 -15.22 -23.97 -13.47
N ASP A 79 -16.07 -24.77 -12.82
CA ASP A 79 -15.95 -26.23 -12.80
C ASP A 79 -16.00 -26.83 -14.22
N LEU A 80 -16.72 -26.20 -15.18
CA LEU A 80 -16.78 -26.63 -16.58
C LEU A 80 -15.59 -26.16 -17.44
N GLN A 81 -14.85 -25.14 -16.99
CA GLN A 81 -13.71 -24.58 -17.70
C GLN A 81 -12.42 -25.38 -17.49
N ASP A 82 -12.42 -26.35 -16.56
CA ASP A 82 -11.30 -27.27 -16.29
C ASP A 82 -9.93 -26.55 -16.18
N PHE A 83 -9.81 -25.61 -15.24
CA PHE A 83 -8.57 -24.91 -14.90
C PHE A 83 -7.44 -25.82 -14.36
N SER A 84 -7.58 -27.14 -14.45
CA SER A 84 -6.60 -28.11 -13.96
C SER A 84 -5.24 -28.06 -14.68
N GLY A 85 -5.16 -27.37 -15.82
CA GLY A 85 -3.93 -27.21 -16.62
C GLY A 85 -3.02 -26.04 -16.23
N ASP A 86 -3.56 -24.95 -15.68
CA ASP A 86 -2.86 -23.65 -15.62
C ASP A 86 -2.10 -23.39 -14.31
N MET A 87 -2.28 -24.24 -13.30
CA MET A 87 -1.63 -24.12 -11.99
C MET A 87 -0.53 -25.18 -11.79
N GLN A 88 0.20 -25.51 -12.84
CA GLN A 88 1.40 -26.33 -12.72
C GLN A 88 2.59 -25.46 -12.34
N CYS A 89 3.26 -25.82 -11.24
CA CYS A 89 4.52 -25.19 -10.91
C CYS A 89 5.50 -25.48 -12.06
N PRO A 90 6.11 -24.45 -12.70
CA PRO A 90 7.06 -24.68 -13.80
C PRO A 90 8.30 -25.45 -13.36
N ARG A 91 8.51 -25.60 -12.04
CA ARG A 91 9.63 -26.32 -11.45
C ARG A 91 9.25 -27.69 -10.87
N CYS A 92 8.08 -27.78 -10.24
CA CYS A 92 7.64 -28.99 -9.51
C CYS A 92 6.59 -29.80 -10.28
N GLY A 93 6.13 -29.31 -11.44
CA GLY A 93 5.08 -29.92 -12.23
C GLY A 93 3.72 -29.91 -11.52
N PRO A 94 2.83 -30.86 -11.84
CA PRO A 94 1.44 -30.86 -11.37
C PRO A 94 1.25 -31.24 -9.90
N ARG A 95 2.30 -31.66 -9.18
CA ARG A 95 2.23 -32.09 -7.77
C ARG A 95 3.37 -31.53 -6.91
N PRO A 96 3.34 -30.23 -6.55
CA PRO A 96 4.31 -29.66 -5.62
C PRO A 96 4.12 -30.25 -4.21
N GLU A 97 5.22 -30.37 -3.45
CA GLU A 97 5.18 -30.79 -2.04
C GLU A 97 4.40 -29.79 -1.16
N ALA A 98 4.43 -28.51 -1.52
CA ALA A 98 3.62 -27.45 -0.92
C ALA A 98 3.16 -26.46 -1.98
N VAL A 99 1.88 -26.09 -1.95
CA VAL A 99 1.29 -25.07 -2.83
C VAL A 99 0.87 -23.89 -1.97
N ILE A 100 1.51 -22.74 -2.18
CA ILE A 100 1.17 -21.48 -1.51
C ILE A 100 0.22 -20.74 -2.44
N TRP A 101 -1.02 -20.55 -1.99
CA TRP A 101 -2.01 -19.73 -2.69
C TRP A 101 -2.04 -18.37 -2.01
N ASP A 102 -1.63 -17.32 -2.71
CA ASP A 102 -1.79 -15.95 -2.24
C ASP A 102 -3.25 -15.54 -2.44
N GLY A 103 -4.04 -15.56 -1.36
CA GLY A 103 -5.25 -14.74 -1.23
C GLY A 103 -6.61 -15.26 -1.76
N VAL A 104 -7.18 -16.33 -1.18
CA VAL A 104 -8.63 -16.35 -0.86
C VAL A 104 -8.78 -16.83 0.59
N SER A 105 -9.34 -15.98 1.45
CA SER A 105 -9.77 -16.40 2.78
C SER A 105 -11.10 -17.14 2.68
N ALA A 106 -11.04 -18.47 2.60
CA ALA A 106 -12.23 -19.31 2.68
C ALA A 106 -12.66 -19.45 4.16
N GLY A 107 -13.71 -18.74 4.57
CA GLY A 107 -14.35 -18.94 5.87
C GLY A 107 -15.24 -20.19 5.85
N PHE A 108 -14.84 -21.25 6.54
CA PHE A 108 -15.71 -22.42 6.75
C PHE A 108 -16.69 -22.15 7.88
N ASN A 109 -17.94 -22.59 7.72
CA ASN A 109 -18.88 -22.62 8.84
C ASN A 109 -18.34 -23.59 9.90
N GLN A 110 -18.40 -23.25 11.19
CA GLN A 110 -17.90 -24.09 12.29
C GLN A 110 -18.43 -25.54 12.23
N LYS A 111 -19.65 -25.74 11.69
CA LYS A 111 -20.26 -27.07 11.49
C LYS A 111 -19.56 -27.94 10.43
N GLN A 112 -18.68 -27.36 9.62
CA GLN A 112 -17.93 -28.01 8.55
C GLN A 112 -16.44 -28.20 8.91
N CYS A 113 -16.00 -27.71 10.08
CA CYS A 113 -14.67 -28.01 10.59
C CYS A 113 -14.64 -29.48 11.06
N LEU A 114 -13.99 -30.34 10.29
CA LEU A 114 -13.67 -31.71 10.74
C LEU A 114 -12.71 -31.65 11.95
N PRO A 115 -12.71 -32.64 12.85
CA PRO A 115 -11.78 -32.68 13.99
C PRO A 115 -10.30 -32.65 13.59
N SER A 116 -9.98 -33.03 12.36
CA SER A 116 -8.64 -32.98 11.77
C SER A 116 -8.22 -31.59 11.32
N ILE A 117 -9.17 -30.66 11.13
CA ILE A 117 -8.91 -29.28 10.73
C ILE A 117 -8.95 -28.42 11.98
N ARG A 118 -7.77 -28.10 12.51
CA ARG A 118 -7.65 -27.18 13.65
C ARG A 118 -7.56 -25.75 13.11
N PRO A 119 -8.40 -24.81 13.60
CA PRO A 119 -8.24 -23.42 13.22
C PRO A 119 -6.84 -22.93 13.63
N PRO A 120 -6.18 -22.09 12.81
CA PRO A 120 -4.84 -21.54 13.09
C PRO A 120 -4.78 -20.58 14.29
N ILE A 121 -5.82 -20.60 15.13
CA ILE A 121 -6.03 -19.78 16.32
C ILE A 121 -5.88 -20.65 17.59
N ILE A 122 -5.78 -21.98 17.45
CA ILE A 122 -5.47 -22.86 18.58
C ILE A 122 -3.96 -22.84 18.75
N SER A 123 -3.50 -22.16 19.80
CA SER A 123 -2.11 -22.20 20.24
C SER A 123 -1.72 -23.64 20.52
N ASP A 124 -0.70 -24.14 19.82
CA ASP A 124 -0.03 -25.37 20.20
C ASP A 124 0.86 -25.08 21.41
N ASP A 125 1.03 -26.03 22.33
CA ASP A 125 1.92 -25.87 23.49
C ASP A 125 3.39 -25.75 23.03
N ASP A 126 3.71 -26.31 21.86
CA ASP A 126 5.02 -26.20 21.20
C ASP A 126 5.11 -24.99 20.24
N ALA A 127 4.10 -24.12 20.17
CA ALA A 127 4.13 -22.99 19.26
C ALA A 127 5.26 -22.00 19.62
N PRO A 128 6.04 -21.51 18.63
CA PRO A 128 7.10 -20.55 18.90
C PRO A 128 6.51 -19.26 19.47
N VAL A 129 6.82 -18.97 20.74
CA VAL A 129 6.40 -17.76 21.42
C VAL A 129 7.11 -16.57 20.79
N ARG A 130 6.38 -15.84 19.94
CA ARG A 130 6.82 -14.54 19.45
C ARG A 130 6.47 -13.49 20.50
N PRO A 131 7.39 -12.63 20.93
CA PRO A 131 7.05 -11.52 21.81
C PRO A 131 5.97 -10.68 21.10
N ASN A 132 4.75 -10.75 21.63
CA ASN A 132 3.59 -10.12 21.04
C ASN A 132 3.75 -8.60 21.18
N GLY A 133 3.89 -7.93 20.05
CA GLY A 133 4.04 -6.50 19.99
C GLY A 133 4.29 -6.08 18.56
N TYR A 134 3.22 -5.78 17.82
CA TYR A 134 3.35 -4.77 16.78
C TYR A 134 4.07 -3.58 17.44
N ILE A 135 5.31 -3.31 17.03
CA ILE A 135 6.07 -2.19 17.57
C ILE A 135 5.36 -0.94 17.04
N GLY A 136 4.42 -0.42 17.83
CA GLY A 136 3.77 0.83 17.51
C GLY A 136 4.84 1.89 17.29
N LYS A 137 4.80 2.56 16.14
CA LYS A 137 5.79 3.57 15.72
C LYS A 137 7.16 2.97 15.35
N GLN A 138 7.21 1.93 14.51
CA GLN A 138 8.45 1.57 13.82
C GLN A 138 8.99 2.80 13.09
N GLN A 139 10.17 3.27 13.50
CA GLN A 139 10.92 4.35 12.87
C GLN A 139 12.23 3.76 12.37
N VAL A 140 12.63 4.09 11.14
CA VAL A 140 13.91 3.65 10.55
C VAL A 140 15.11 4.08 11.42
N ILE A 141 14.97 5.24 12.07
CA ILE A 141 15.95 5.76 13.03
C ILE A 141 15.34 5.59 14.42
N PRO A 142 15.85 4.69 15.27
CA PRO A 142 15.26 4.39 16.57
C PRO A 142 15.40 5.53 17.58
N ASP A 143 16.48 6.32 17.51
CA ASP A 143 16.77 7.41 18.45
C ASP A 143 15.88 8.65 18.22
N ALA A 144 15.07 9.00 19.23
CA ALA A 144 14.16 10.14 19.20
C ALA A 144 14.87 11.50 19.15
N ASN A 145 16.02 11.63 19.80
CA ASN A 145 16.81 12.85 19.79
C ASN A 145 17.41 13.06 18.40
N LEU A 146 17.96 12.00 17.80
CA LEU A 146 18.51 12.06 16.44
C LEU A 146 17.45 12.49 15.42
N ARG A 147 16.22 11.97 15.53
CA ARG A 147 15.09 12.41 14.69
C ARG A 147 14.72 13.88 14.89
N ARG A 148 14.82 14.40 16.12
CA ARG A 148 14.56 15.81 16.40
C ARG A 148 15.64 16.68 15.75
N ASP A 149 16.89 16.30 15.89
CA ASP A 149 18.05 17.03 15.38
C ASP A 149 18.01 17.04 13.84
N LEU A 150 17.72 15.90 13.20
CA LEU A 150 17.49 15.81 11.76
C LEU A 150 16.38 16.75 11.27
N ARG A 151 15.23 16.79 11.95
CA ARG A 151 14.13 17.67 11.55
C ARG A 151 14.50 19.15 11.63
N ARG A 152 15.38 19.55 12.56
CA ARG A 152 15.89 20.93 12.63
C ARG A 152 16.78 21.24 11.44
N LEU A 153 17.65 20.31 11.06
CA LEU A 153 18.58 20.45 9.93
C LEU A 153 17.86 20.45 8.58
N VAL A 154 16.89 19.55 8.39
CA VAL A 154 16.19 19.38 7.10
C VAL A 154 15.15 20.48 6.84
N LYS A 155 14.42 20.97 7.86
CA LYS A 155 13.41 22.04 7.67
C LYS A 155 14.02 23.37 7.19
N ARG A 156 15.28 23.62 7.52
CA ARG A 156 15.94 24.92 7.31
C ARG A 156 16.67 25.06 5.99
N GLY A 157 16.89 23.97 5.26
CA GLY A 157 17.36 24.01 3.85
C GLY A 157 16.37 24.65 2.86
N LYS A 158 15.25 25.21 3.34
CA LYS A 158 14.24 25.93 2.54
C LYS A 158 14.31 27.45 2.64
N MET A 159 15.19 28.01 3.47
CA MET A 159 15.33 29.47 3.60
C MET A 159 16.59 29.96 2.89
N HIS A 160 16.40 30.92 1.97
CA HIS A 160 17.38 31.74 1.22
C HIS A 160 17.91 31.23 -0.15
N VAL A 161 17.09 31.40 -1.18
CA VAL A 161 17.40 32.37 -2.26
C VAL A 161 16.17 33.28 -2.35
N LYS A 162 16.24 34.46 -1.74
CA LYS A 162 15.35 35.56 -2.14
C LYS A 162 16.12 36.29 -3.23
N ASP A 163 15.68 36.12 -4.47
CA ASP A 163 16.03 37.03 -5.55
C ASP A 163 15.66 38.45 -5.08
N ARG A 164 16.68 39.32 -5.05
CA ARG A 164 16.47 40.75 -4.79
C ARG A 164 15.96 41.34 -6.09
N ASP A 165 14.65 41.35 -6.25
CA ASP A 165 14.02 42.30 -7.16
C ASP A 165 13.93 43.65 -6.44
N ASP A 166 14.54 44.62 -7.11
CA ASP A 166 14.82 45.99 -6.75
C ASP A 166 13.57 46.84 -7.00
N GLU A 167 12.94 47.40 -5.96
CA GLU A 167 12.02 48.53 -6.11
C GLU A 167 12.23 49.54 -4.98
N GLY A 168 12.41 50.79 -5.39
CA GLY A 168 12.95 51.88 -4.61
C GLY A 168 12.01 52.52 -3.60
N GLY A 169 12.64 53.06 -2.56
CA GLY A 169 12.45 54.42 -2.05
C GLY A 169 11.18 54.72 -1.25
N ASP A 170 11.35 54.98 0.04
CA ASP A 170 10.81 56.19 0.69
C ASP A 170 11.54 56.44 2.02
N ASP A 171 11.97 57.68 2.24
CA ASP A 171 12.75 58.14 3.38
C ASP A 171 11.83 58.44 4.57
N GLY A 172 12.04 57.75 5.70
CA GLY A 172 11.35 58.07 6.95
C GLY A 172 11.89 57.30 8.16
N ASP A 173 12.77 57.95 8.92
CA ASP A 173 13.14 57.73 10.34
C ASP A 173 13.23 56.28 10.84
N ASP A 174 14.27 55.53 10.43
CA ASP A 174 14.40 54.08 10.69
C ASP A 174 15.51 53.67 11.68
N TYR A 175 15.52 54.23 12.91
CA TYR A 175 16.39 53.69 13.98
C TYR A 175 15.87 52.33 14.52
N GLN A 176 14.56 52.10 14.50
CA GLN A 176 13.95 50.85 14.98
C GLN A 176 14.04 49.70 13.97
N GLY A 177 13.99 49.95 12.67
CA GLY A 177 14.19 48.92 11.64
C GLY A 177 15.65 48.48 11.51
N MET A 178 16.62 49.39 11.73
CA MET A 178 18.04 49.01 11.76
C MET A 178 18.37 48.10 12.95
N GLU A 179 17.83 48.38 14.14
CA GLU A 179 18.00 47.51 15.32
C GLU A 179 17.27 46.17 15.15
N GLN A 180 16.09 46.15 14.53
CA GLN A 180 15.39 44.91 14.17
C GLN A 180 16.12 44.11 13.09
N MET A 181 16.75 44.75 12.11
CA MET A 181 17.58 44.08 11.10
C MET A 181 18.84 43.47 11.72
N LEU A 182 19.53 44.19 12.60
CA LEU A 182 20.72 43.71 13.31
C LEU A 182 20.39 42.54 14.25
N ASN A 183 19.29 42.63 14.99
CA ASN A 183 18.82 41.52 15.83
C ASN A 183 18.39 40.29 15.01
N LYS A 184 17.80 40.50 13.83
CA LYS A 184 17.46 39.41 12.89
C LYS A 184 18.73 38.80 12.28
N SER A 185 19.74 39.59 11.94
CA SER A 185 21.02 39.07 11.42
C SER A 185 21.77 38.29 12.48
N ASP A 186 21.83 38.77 13.71
CA ASP A 186 22.50 38.07 14.82
C ASP A 186 21.80 36.75 15.16
N ALA A 187 20.47 36.75 15.17
CA ALA A 187 19.70 35.52 15.33
C ALA A 187 19.96 34.52 14.20
N THR A 188 20.08 34.99 12.95
CA THR A 188 20.35 34.14 11.77
C THR A 188 21.77 33.56 11.79
N ILE A 189 22.76 34.37 12.17
CA ILE A 189 24.16 33.94 12.28
C ILE A 189 24.31 32.90 13.40
N LYS A 190 23.72 33.16 14.56
CA LYS A 190 23.72 32.21 15.69
C LYS A 190 23.08 30.89 15.28
N ASP A 191 21.99 30.94 14.54
CA ASP A 191 21.27 29.78 14.06
C ASP A 191 22.08 28.92 13.08
N GLU A 192 22.81 29.56 12.17
CA GLU A 192 23.67 28.86 11.20
C GLU A 192 24.91 28.27 11.87
N LEU A 193 25.46 28.93 12.90
CA LEU A 193 26.53 28.38 13.72
C LEU A 193 26.08 27.12 14.49
N GLU A 194 24.89 27.15 15.10
CA GLU A 194 24.30 25.99 15.76
C GLU A 194 24.08 24.82 14.79
N ARG A 195 23.70 25.12 13.54
CA ARG A 195 23.56 24.13 12.48
C ARG A 195 24.91 23.48 12.14
N ILE A 196 25.94 24.28 11.87
CA ILE A 196 27.28 23.80 11.49
C ILE A 196 27.86 22.90 12.60
N GLN A 197 27.62 23.24 13.86
CA GLN A 197 28.07 22.44 15.01
C GLN A 197 27.32 21.11 15.16
N LEU A 198 26.05 21.05 14.74
CA LEU A 198 25.20 19.87 14.90
C LEU A 198 25.43 18.80 13.81
N ILE A 199 25.87 19.22 12.61
CA ILE A 199 26.08 18.34 11.45
C ILE A 199 27.03 17.16 11.74
N PRO A 200 28.23 17.36 12.35
CA PRO A 200 29.16 16.26 12.62
C PRO A 200 28.60 15.20 13.57
N ASP A 201 27.86 15.61 14.61
CA ASP A 201 27.23 14.70 15.56
C ASP A 201 26.14 13.85 14.90
N VAL A 202 25.27 14.49 14.11
CA VAL A 202 24.21 13.80 13.38
C VAL A 202 24.77 12.83 12.36
N HIS A 203 25.82 13.23 11.62
CA HIS A 203 26.52 12.35 10.68
C HIS A 203 27.09 11.12 11.40
N LEU A 204 27.81 11.31 12.52
CA LEU A 204 28.39 10.20 13.27
C LEU A 204 27.32 9.23 13.78
N ARG A 205 26.22 9.76 14.32
CA ARG A 205 25.12 8.96 14.86
C ARG A 205 24.34 8.22 13.77
N LEU A 206 24.18 8.81 12.59
CA LEU A 206 23.61 8.13 11.42
C LEU A 206 24.52 7.02 10.88
N SER A 207 25.82 7.28 10.77
CA SER A 207 26.81 6.30 10.30
C SER A 207 26.88 5.07 11.21
N ARG A 208 26.65 5.23 12.52
CA ARG A 208 26.53 4.11 13.47
C ARG A 208 25.31 3.22 13.23
N ILE A 209 24.23 3.79 12.70
CA ILE A 209 23.02 3.03 12.33
C ILE A 209 23.27 2.34 10.99
N ASN A 210 23.74 3.10 10.00
CA ASN A 210 24.07 2.61 8.67
C ASN A 210 25.04 3.58 7.98
N GLY A 211 26.19 3.08 7.52
CA GLY A 211 27.19 3.91 6.84
C GLY A 211 26.67 4.63 5.59
N GLY A 212 25.74 4.01 4.85
CA GLY A 212 25.08 4.62 3.69
C GLY A 212 24.17 5.79 4.06
N LEU A 213 23.43 5.70 5.18
CA LEU A 213 22.61 6.82 5.68
C LEU A 213 23.49 8.01 6.10
N GLY A 214 24.64 7.73 6.72
CA GLY A 214 25.61 8.75 7.07
C GLY A 214 26.19 9.44 5.83
N SER A 215 26.70 8.68 4.87
CA SER A 215 27.23 9.21 3.60
C SER A 215 26.21 10.05 2.84
N LEU A 216 24.96 9.57 2.73
CA LEU A 216 23.87 10.29 2.08
C LEU A 216 23.55 11.60 2.80
N PHE A 217 23.50 11.57 4.13
CA PHE A 217 23.29 12.78 4.93
C PHE A 217 24.42 13.79 4.73
N ASN A 218 25.68 13.34 4.78
CA ASN A 218 26.83 14.24 4.61
C ASN A 218 26.87 14.87 3.21
N GLN A 219 26.54 14.10 2.18
CA GLN A 219 26.50 14.56 0.78
C GLN A 219 25.51 15.72 0.57
N TYR A 220 24.32 15.63 1.17
CA TYR A 220 23.22 16.58 0.89
C TYR A 220 23.00 17.62 1.99
N PHE A 221 23.47 17.36 3.20
CA PHE A 221 23.23 18.21 4.38
C PHE A 221 24.50 18.58 5.14
N GLY A 222 25.63 17.90 4.89
CA GLY A 222 26.86 18.04 5.69
C GLY A 222 27.84 19.12 5.23
N GLN A 223 27.84 19.44 3.93
CA GLN A 223 28.54 20.60 3.39
C GLN A 223 27.52 21.67 2.99
N PRO A 224 27.91 22.97 2.93
CA PRO A 224 27.12 23.99 2.28
C PRO A 224 27.03 23.67 0.77
N CYS A 225 26.13 22.75 0.44
CA CYS A 225 25.85 22.36 -0.93
C CYS A 225 25.04 23.51 -1.55
N ALA A 226 25.49 24.02 -2.70
CA ALA A 226 24.84 25.13 -3.40
C ALA A 226 23.41 24.78 -3.86
N THR A 227 23.08 23.49 -3.93
CA THR A 227 21.79 22.99 -4.38
C THR A 227 20.98 22.43 -3.21
N ALA A 228 19.71 22.80 -3.15
CA ALA A 228 18.78 22.25 -2.17
C ALA A 228 18.72 20.71 -2.28
N PRO A 229 18.66 19.98 -1.16
CA PRO A 229 18.62 18.53 -1.15
C PRO A 229 17.34 18.02 -1.82
N PRO A 230 17.39 16.96 -2.66
CA PRO A 230 16.20 16.37 -3.28
C PRO A 230 15.10 16.00 -2.27
N LYS A 231 13.83 16.26 -2.65
CA LYS A 231 12.65 16.00 -1.81
C LYS A 231 12.58 14.56 -1.25
N PRO A 232 12.89 13.49 -2.02
CA PRO A 232 12.90 12.12 -1.49
C PRO A 232 13.84 11.92 -0.29
N TYR A 233 14.99 12.60 -0.28
CA TYR A 233 15.93 12.52 0.84
C TYR A 233 15.45 13.35 2.04
N GLN A 234 14.80 14.49 1.79
CA GLN A 234 14.12 15.23 2.86
C GLN A 234 13.06 14.34 3.53
N ASP A 235 12.18 13.71 2.75
CA ASP A 235 11.09 12.86 3.25
C ASP A 235 11.61 11.63 4.01
N LEU A 236 12.70 11.02 3.51
CA LEU A 236 13.42 9.92 4.17
C LEU A 236 13.88 10.31 5.59
N PHE A 237 14.55 11.46 5.73
CA PHE A 237 15.05 11.92 7.03
C PHE A 237 13.97 12.53 7.93
N PHE A 238 12.89 13.06 7.35
CA PHE A 238 11.70 13.46 8.11
C PHE A 238 10.94 12.28 8.69
N GLN A 239 11.10 11.09 8.09
CA GLN A 239 10.31 9.90 8.40
C GLN A 239 8.81 10.23 8.33
N VAL A 240 8.43 11.06 7.35
CA VAL A 240 7.01 11.25 7.01
C VAL A 240 6.51 9.87 6.67
N SER A 241 5.58 9.37 7.48
CA SER A 241 5.03 8.04 7.33
C SER A 241 4.50 7.87 5.92
N VAL A 242 5.29 7.23 5.07
CA VAL A 242 4.73 6.41 4.02
C VAL A 242 4.07 5.29 4.83
N ARG A 243 2.73 5.29 4.90
CA ARG A 243 1.99 4.07 5.24
C ARG A 243 2.70 2.97 4.47
N MET A 244 3.20 1.97 5.19
CA MET A 244 4.18 0.97 4.78
C MET A 244 3.69 0.18 3.54
N TYR A 245 3.71 0.82 2.38
CA TYR A 245 3.50 0.23 1.07
C TYR A 245 4.88 0.16 0.44
N CYS A 246 5.37 -1.08 0.29
CA CYS A 246 6.61 -1.44 -0.39
C CYS A 246 7.92 -0.93 0.23
N MET A 247 8.44 -1.65 1.23
CA MET A 247 9.90 -1.85 1.27
C MET A 247 10.27 -2.87 0.19
N VAL A 248 10.70 -2.37 -0.97
CA VAL A 248 11.44 -3.18 -1.95
C VAL A 248 12.83 -3.41 -1.36
N LYS A 249 13.23 -4.67 -1.24
CA LYS A 249 14.62 -5.04 -0.96
C LYS A 249 15.49 -4.51 -2.11
N PHE A 250 16.44 -3.63 -1.81
CA PHE A 250 17.60 -3.46 -2.66
C PHE A 250 18.60 -4.58 -2.32
N GLN A 251 18.94 -5.39 -3.33
CA GLN A 251 20.11 -6.27 -3.31
C GLN A 251 21.37 -5.44 -3.51
#